data_AF-A2DFH2-F1
#
_entry.id   AF-A2DFH2-F1
#
_cell.length_a   1.000
_cell.length_b   1.000
_cell.length_c   1.000
_cell.angle_alpha   90.00
_cell.angle_beta   90.00
_cell.angle_gamma   90.00
#
_symmetry.space_group_name_H-M   'P 1'
#
loop_
_entity.id
_entity.type
_entity.pdbx_description
1 polymer ?
#
loop_
_entity_poly.entity_id
_entity_poly.type
_entity_poly.pdbx_seq_one_letter_code
_entity_poly.pdbx_strand_id
1 'polypeptide(L)'
;MAESCYEEESYEEEEESNSLEYESEYSSSYYSDWIGDFLHTENLDWIAKVDNFFLGDDFNLNGLSDEVKNYKNLIKVLRGTEPEDMPYTIETDRELQKLYMLIHARYIYTESGLYQIYESYQEGAYGKCPRIACNGQKCIPYGMSTKYGVSPCLIYCPRCKDVYRSPNPEMNRWDGCAFGPYFAHVFERDLSHLLKIPKCEECKLSIKGFKLADSKRRLRRK
;
A
#
# COMPACT_ATOMS: atom_id res chain seq x y z
N MET A 1 -54.86 -8.89 72.45
CA MET A 1 -55.02 -8.32 71.10
C MET A 1 -53.65 -7.83 70.70
N ALA A 2 -52.95 -8.64 69.92
CA ALA A 2 -51.53 -8.55 69.67
C ALA A 2 -51.22 -7.57 68.52
N GLU A 3 -50.06 -6.95 68.64
CA GLU A 3 -49.44 -5.94 67.80
C GLU A 3 -49.31 -6.38 66.34
N SER A 4 -49.50 -5.45 65.40
CA SER A 4 -49.04 -5.62 64.01
C SER A 4 -47.95 -4.59 63.73
N CYS A 5 -46.75 -5.12 63.52
CA CYS A 5 -45.53 -4.42 63.13
C CYS A 5 -45.68 -3.75 61.75
N TYR A 6 -45.04 -2.59 61.63
CA TYR A 6 -44.75 -1.93 60.37
C TYR A 6 -43.52 -2.61 59.74
N GLU A 7 -43.59 -2.97 58.46
CA GLU A 7 -42.42 -3.32 57.64
C GLU A 7 -42.31 -2.27 56.52
N GLU A 8 -41.22 -1.51 56.52
CA GLU A 8 -40.80 -0.65 55.41
C GLU A 8 -40.01 -1.51 54.42
N GLU A 9 -40.51 -1.69 53.21
CA GLU A 9 -39.75 -2.26 52.09
C GLU A 9 -38.94 -1.14 51.42
N SER A 10 -37.62 -1.15 51.63
CA SER A 10 -36.67 -0.33 50.88
C SER A 10 -36.39 -0.97 49.52
N TYR A 11 -36.78 -0.31 48.43
CA TYR A 11 -36.35 -0.65 47.08
C TYR A 11 -34.91 -0.17 46.86
N GLU A 12 -33.96 -1.08 46.72
CA GLU A 12 -32.61 -0.79 46.23
C GLU A 12 -32.61 -0.93 44.69
N GLU A 13 -32.29 0.16 43.98
CA GLU A 13 -31.98 0.13 42.55
C GLU A 13 -30.54 -0.37 42.36
N GLU A 14 -30.38 -1.63 41.95
CA GLU A 14 -29.12 -2.13 41.41
C GLU A 14 -28.98 -1.70 39.93
N GLU A 15 -28.52 -0.48 39.69
CA GLU A 15 -27.96 -0.09 38.38
C GLU A 15 -26.45 0.15 38.52
N GLU A 16 -25.66 -0.91 38.35
CA GLU A 16 -24.25 -0.73 37.96
C GLU A 16 -23.72 -1.97 37.23
N SER A 17 -22.97 -1.70 36.16
CA SER A 17 -22.21 -2.64 35.30
C SER A 17 -22.95 -3.34 34.14
N ASN A 18 -23.35 -2.56 33.13
CA ASN A 18 -23.41 -3.09 31.75
C ASN A 18 -22.97 -2.09 30.66
N SER A 19 -22.41 -0.95 31.07
CA SER A 19 -21.98 0.11 30.15
C SER A 19 -20.55 -0.07 29.62
N LEU A 20 -19.71 -0.83 30.33
CA LEU A 20 -18.28 -0.98 30.01
C LEU A 20 -17.99 -2.12 29.02
N GLU A 21 -18.83 -3.16 28.96
CA GLU A 21 -18.67 -4.23 27.97
C GLU A 21 -19.07 -3.77 26.56
N TYR A 22 -20.12 -2.95 26.44
CA TYR A 22 -20.63 -2.48 25.15
C TYR A 22 -19.69 -1.50 24.40
N GLU A 23 -18.91 -0.67 25.12
CA GLU A 23 -17.90 0.20 24.50
C GLU A 23 -16.65 -0.59 24.06
N SER A 24 -16.29 -1.64 24.79
CA SER A 24 -15.11 -2.45 24.49
C SER A 24 -15.25 -3.26 23.19
N GLU A 25 -16.45 -3.79 22.89
CA GLU A 25 -16.71 -4.53 21.66
C GLU A 25 -16.72 -3.61 20.42
N TYR A 26 -17.20 -2.37 20.56
CA TYR A 26 -17.21 -1.40 19.46
C TYR A 26 -15.81 -0.86 19.16
N SER A 27 -14.97 -0.65 20.18
CA SER A 27 -13.56 -0.27 20.02
C SER A 27 -12.74 -1.39 19.36
N SER A 28 -12.93 -2.64 19.81
CA SER A 28 -12.22 -3.81 19.27
C SER A 28 -12.53 -4.06 17.79
N SER A 29 -13.79 -3.85 17.38
CA SER A 29 -14.25 -3.92 15.99
C SER A 29 -13.50 -2.97 15.05
N TYR A 30 -13.21 -1.73 15.48
CA TYR A 30 -12.57 -0.70 14.67
C TYR A 30 -11.13 -1.05 14.26
N TYR A 31 -10.37 -1.75 15.10
CA TYR A 31 -9.00 -2.11 14.75
C TYR A 31 -8.91 -3.40 13.94
N SER A 32 -9.96 -4.22 13.93
CA SER A 32 -9.88 -5.61 13.45
C SER A 32 -9.41 -5.77 11.99
N ASP A 33 -9.65 -4.78 11.12
CA ASP A 33 -9.16 -4.79 9.73
C ASP A 33 -8.76 -3.39 9.23
N TRP A 34 -7.94 -2.65 9.99
CA TRP A 34 -7.45 -1.33 9.58
C TRP A 34 -6.85 -1.33 8.16
N ILE A 35 -6.12 -2.40 7.80
CA ILE A 35 -5.52 -2.54 6.46
C ILE A 35 -6.60 -2.61 5.39
N GLY A 36 -7.64 -3.42 5.58
CA GLY A 36 -8.77 -3.51 4.65
C GLY A 36 -9.48 -2.16 4.51
N ASP A 37 -9.78 -1.51 5.63
CA ASP A 37 -10.47 -0.22 5.64
C ASP A 37 -9.65 0.87 4.96
N PHE A 38 -8.34 0.92 5.24
CA PHE A 38 -7.41 1.84 4.59
C PHE A 38 -7.37 1.63 3.08
N LEU A 39 -7.21 0.38 2.63
CA LEU A 39 -7.12 0.08 1.20
C LEU A 39 -8.42 0.42 0.47
N HIS A 40 -9.57 0.12 1.07
CA HIS A 40 -10.88 0.41 0.49
C HIS A 40 -11.17 1.93 0.45
N THR A 41 -10.95 2.62 1.56
CA THR A 41 -11.27 4.06 1.71
C THR A 41 -10.44 4.92 0.75
N GLU A 42 -9.18 4.55 0.56
CA GLU A 42 -8.24 5.27 -0.30
C GLU A 42 -8.23 4.76 -1.75
N ASN A 43 -9.07 3.77 -2.07
CA ASN A 43 -9.16 3.15 -3.39
C ASN A 43 -7.80 2.60 -3.89
N LEU A 44 -7.17 1.80 -3.03
CA LEU A 44 -5.84 1.22 -3.17
C LEU A 44 -5.86 -0.27 -3.53
N ASP A 45 -6.84 -0.73 -4.29
CA ASP A 45 -6.96 -2.15 -4.72
C ASP A 45 -5.73 -2.67 -5.52
N TRP A 46 -4.85 -1.75 -5.93
CA TRP A 46 -3.60 -2.03 -6.64
C TRP A 46 -2.38 -2.20 -5.71
N ILE A 47 -2.55 -2.02 -4.41
CA ILE A 47 -1.60 -2.35 -3.34
C ILE A 47 -1.96 -3.73 -2.79
N ALA A 48 -0.97 -4.58 -2.54
CA ALA A 48 -1.22 -5.90 -1.97
C ALA A 48 -1.68 -5.77 -0.51
N LYS A 49 -2.71 -6.52 -0.12
CA LYS A 49 -3.13 -6.65 1.29
C LYS A 49 -2.14 -7.58 2.00
N VAL A 50 -1.37 -7.02 2.91
CA VAL A 50 -0.40 -7.79 3.72
C VAL A 50 -1.17 -8.71 4.66
N ASP A 51 -0.82 -10.00 4.67
CA ASP A 51 -1.47 -10.97 5.53
C ASP A 51 -0.97 -10.93 6.99
N ASN A 52 -1.81 -11.43 7.90
CA ASN A 52 -1.53 -11.45 9.33
C ASN A 52 -0.36 -12.38 9.70
N PHE A 53 -0.04 -13.38 8.88
CA PHE A 53 1.11 -14.27 9.13
C PHE A 53 2.43 -13.51 8.92
N PHE A 54 2.52 -12.72 7.86
CA PHE A 54 3.68 -11.86 7.59
C PHE A 54 3.85 -10.79 8.68
N LEU A 55 2.75 -10.18 9.11
CA LEU A 55 2.75 -9.18 10.20
C LEU A 55 3.07 -9.78 11.57
N GLY A 56 2.75 -11.05 11.80
CA GLY A 56 3.01 -11.75 13.07
C GLY A 56 4.47 -12.12 13.28
N ASP A 57 5.28 -12.17 12.21
CA ASP A 57 6.71 -12.51 12.28
C ASP A 57 7.58 -11.25 12.36
N ASP A 58 8.12 -10.98 13.54
CA ASP A 58 8.98 -9.83 13.82
C ASP A 58 10.26 -9.79 12.96
N PHE A 59 10.72 -10.94 12.44
CA PHE A 59 11.88 -10.98 11.54
C PHE A 59 11.61 -10.18 10.25
N ASN A 60 10.40 -10.25 9.71
CA ASN A 60 9.99 -9.52 8.51
C ASN A 60 9.95 -8.00 8.74
N LEU A 61 9.80 -7.56 9.98
CA LEU A 61 9.59 -6.16 10.36
C LEU A 61 10.86 -5.49 10.93
N ASN A 62 11.98 -6.22 10.97
CA ASN A 62 13.22 -5.74 11.57
C ASN A 62 13.72 -4.41 10.94
N GLY A 63 14.21 -3.49 11.79
CA GLY A 63 14.74 -2.17 11.40
C GLY A 63 13.68 -1.09 11.17
N LEU A 64 12.38 -1.43 11.09
CA LEU A 64 11.31 -0.43 10.89
C LEU A 64 11.07 0.45 12.12
N SER A 65 11.45 -0.03 13.31
CA SER A 65 11.35 0.73 14.56
C SER A 65 12.17 2.01 14.56
N ASP A 66 13.24 2.06 13.78
CA ASP A 66 14.13 3.23 13.69
C ASP A 66 13.64 4.25 12.66
N GLU A 67 12.78 3.82 11.74
CA GLU A 67 12.24 4.68 10.68
C GLU A 67 10.91 5.35 11.06
N VAL A 68 10.15 4.76 11.98
CA VAL A 68 8.77 5.13 12.30
C VAL A 68 8.61 5.49 13.78
N LYS A 69 7.97 6.63 14.04
CA LYS A 69 7.67 7.06 15.42
C LYS A 69 6.53 6.23 16.00
N ASN A 70 6.57 5.96 17.30
CA ASN A 70 5.52 5.18 17.98
C ASN A 70 5.28 3.77 17.38
N TYR A 71 6.31 3.18 16.76
CA TYR A 71 6.24 1.89 16.07
C TYR A 71 5.48 0.80 16.84
N LYS A 72 5.73 0.69 18.16
CA LYS A 72 5.12 -0.34 19.03
C LYS A 72 3.59 -0.28 19.07
N ASN A 73 3.01 0.91 19.04
CA ASN A 73 1.55 1.07 19.02
C ASN A 73 0.99 0.95 17.61
N LEU A 74 1.71 1.46 16.60
CA LEU A 74 1.28 1.38 15.20
C LEU A 74 1.22 -0.08 14.71
N ILE A 75 2.20 -0.92 15.06
CA ILE A 75 2.18 -2.32 14.65
C ILE A 75 1.05 -3.11 15.32
N LYS A 76 0.64 -2.73 16.55
CA LYS A 76 -0.54 -3.32 17.20
C LYS A 76 -1.80 -3.06 16.38
N VAL A 77 -1.99 -1.82 15.92
CA VAL A 77 -3.13 -1.45 15.05
C VAL A 77 -3.08 -2.23 13.73
N LEU A 78 -1.92 -2.32 13.08
CA LEU A 78 -1.80 -3.11 11.84
C LEU A 78 -2.09 -4.60 12.04
N ARG A 79 -1.82 -5.14 13.24
CA ARG A 79 -2.14 -6.53 13.64
C ARG A 79 -3.59 -6.71 14.12
N GLY A 80 -4.39 -5.65 14.13
CA GLY A 80 -5.77 -5.67 14.62
C GLY A 80 -5.90 -5.80 16.14
N THR A 81 -4.91 -5.30 16.88
CA THR A 81 -4.90 -5.28 18.35
C THR A 81 -4.94 -3.84 18.87
N GLU A 82 -5.61 -3.65 20.01
CA GLU A 82 -5.77 -2.32 20.60
C GLU A 82 -4.40 -1.74 21.06
N PRO A 83 -4.07 -0.50 20.67
CA PRO A 83 -2.87 0.19 21.15
C PRO A 83 -3.05 0.63 22.62
N GLU A 84 -1.94 0.79 23.36
CA GLU A 84 -2.02 1.18 24.79
C GLU A 84 -2.30 2.68 24.95
N ASP A 85 -1.35 3.52 24.50
CA ASP A 85 -1.41 4.97 24.65
C ASP A 85 -1.09 5.64 23.31
N MET A 86 -2.06 5.60 22.38
CA MET A 86 -1.91 6.19 21.05
C MET A 86 -2.97 7.28 20.83
N PRO A 87 -2.57 8.55 20.62
CA PRO A 87 -3.53 9.59 20.26
C PRO A 87 -3.97 9.44 18.80
N TYR A 88 -5.27 9.53 18.55
CA TYR A 88 -5.83 9.56 17.20
C TYR A 88 -5.67 10.96 16.60
N THR A 89 -4.60 11.15 15.83
CA THR A 89 -4.25 12.42 15.19
C THR A 89 -3.86 12.19 13.74
N ILE A 90 -3.92 13.25 12.94
CA ILE A 90 -3.49 13.22 11.53
C ILE A 90 -2.01 12.78 11.41
N GLU A 91 -1.17 13.17 12.37
CA GLU A 91 0.23 12.75 12.43
C GLU A 91 0.36 11.24 12.67
N THR A 92 -0.46 10.69 13.56
CA THR A 92 -0.52 9.25 13.83
C THR A 92 -0.95 8.46 12.59
N ASP A 93 -2.01 8.91 11.91
CA ASP A 93 -2.49 8.27 10.68
C ASP A 93 -1.41 8.27 9.60
N ARG A 94 -0.67 9.38 9.46
CA ARG A 94 0.45 9.48 8.50
C ARG A 94 1.58 8.51 8.83
N GLU A 95 1.97 8.36 10.10
CA GLU A 95 2.99 7.39 10.48
C GLU A 95 2.49 5.94 10.33
N LEU A 96 1.19 5.69 10.54
CA LEU A 96 0.57 4.37 10.30
C LEU A 96 0.59 3.99 8.81
N GLN A 97 0.18 4.92 7.94
CA GLN A 97 0.27 4.76 6.48
C GLN A 97 1.71 4.53 6.03
N LYS A 98 2.65 5.33 6.53
CA LYS A 98 4.09 5.18 6.25
C LYS A 98 4.59 3.80 6.67
N LEU A 99 4.25 3.34 7.88
CA LEU A 99 4.64 2.02 8.36
C LEU A 99 4.11 0.93 7.42
N TYR A 100 2.83 1.01 7.05
CA TYR A 100 2.21 0.05 6.14
C TYR A 100 2.91 0.01 4.78
N MET A 101 3.24 1.16 4.17
CA MET A 101 3.98 1.21 2.91
C MET A 101 5.37 0.54 3.01
N LEU A 102 6.08 0.75 4.12
CA LEU A 102 7.39 0.13 4.35
C LEU A 102 7.30 -1.38 4.54
N ILE A 103 6.24 -1.88 5.19
CA ILE A 103 5.96 -3.31 5.34
C ILE A 103 5.57 -3.91 3.99
N HIS A 104 4.67 -3.25 3.25
CA HIS A 104 4.25 -3.67 1.92
C HIS A 104 5.45 -3.86 0.98
N ALA A 105 6.41 -2.94 1.00
CA ALA A 105 7.64 -3.03 0.19
C ALA A 105 8.46 -4.30 0.44
N ARG A 106 8.31 -4.92 1.62
CA ARG A 106 8.91 -6.22 1.95
C ARG A 106 7.97 -7.37 1.56
N TYR A 107 6.69 -7.21 1.84
CA TYR A 107 5.66 -8.22 1.58
C TYR A 107 5.57 -8.64 0.11
N ILE A 108 5.69 -7.69 -0.83
CA ILE A 108 5.58 -7.97 -2.27
C ILE A 108 6.68 -8.91 -2.82
N TYR A 109 7.72 -9.20 -2.04
CA TYR A 109 8.73 -10.21 -2.39
C TYR A 109 8.38 -11.63 -1.93
N THR A 110 7.34 -11.80 -1.11
CA THR A 110 6.77 -13.10 -0.78
C THR A 110 5.99 -13.66 -1.98
N GLU A 111 5.77 -14.97 -2.00
CA GLU A 111 4.95 -15.59 -3.06
C GLU A 111 3.52 -15.02 -3.09
N SER A 112 2.89 -14.85 -1.92
CA SER A 112 1.54 -14.30 -1.81
C SER A 112 1.48 -12.85 -2.30
N GLY A 113 2.38 -11.98 -1.80
CA GLY A 113 2.45 -10.58 -2.22
C GLY A 113 2.76 -10.42 -3.71
N LEU A 114 3.70 -11.21 -4.24
CA LEU A 114 4.04 -11.18 -5.67
C LEU A 114 2.83 -11.56 -6.54
N TYR A 115 2.05 -12.56 -6.12
CA TYR A 115 0.88 -13.02 -6.86
C TYR A 115 -0.27 -11.99 -6.83
N GLN A 116 -0.53 -11.36 -5.68
CA GLN A 116 -1.52 -10.28 -5.59
C GLN A 116 -1.19 -9.13 -6.55
N ILE A 117 0.08 -8.69 -6.58
CA ILE A 117 0.52 -7.64 -7.52
C ILE A 117 0.40 -8.10 -8.97
N TYR A 118 0.61 -9.39 -9.24
CA TYR A 118 0.42 -9.96 -10.56
C TYR A 118 -1.05 -9.91 -11.01
N GLU A 119 -2.00 -10.23 -10.14
CA GLU A 119 -3.44 -10.12 -10.43
C GLU A 119 -3.83 -8.67 -10.77
N SER A 120 -3.44 -7.70 -9.94
CA SER A 120 -3.68 -6.27 -10.22
C SER A 120 -3.01 -5.82 -11.53
N TYR A 121 -1.83 -6.36 -11.85
CA TYR A 121 -1.17 -6.12 -13.13
C TYR A 121 -1.97 -6.70 -14.31
N GLN A 122 -2.55 -7.90 -14.16
CA GLN A 122 -3.39 -8.51 -15.19
C GLN A 122 -4.67 -7.71 -15.43
N GLU A 123 -5.22 -7.07 -14.42
CA GLU A 123 -6.36 -6.15 -14.56
C GLU A 123 -5.95 -4.81 -15.20
N GLY A 124 -4.65 -4.49 -15.17
CA GLY A 124 -4.10 -3.27 -15.73
C GLY A 124 -4.20 -2.08 -14.79
N ALA A 125 -4.24 -2.32 -13.48
CA ALA A 125 -4.37 -1.29 -12.44
C ALA A 125 -3.27 -0.22 -12.51
N TYR A 126 -2.05 -0.62 -12.89
CA TYR A 126 -0.89 0.28 -13.05
C TYR A 126 -0.85 1.01 -14.39
N GLY A 127 -1.87 0.83 -15.23
CA GLY A 127 -1.99 1.49 -16.53
C GLY A 127 -1.01 0.96 -17.59
N LYS A 128 -0.79 1.79 -18.60
CA LYS A 128 -0.06 1.44 -19.83
C LYS A 128 1.06 2.44 -20.12
N CYS A 129 2.07 1.97 -20.84
CA CYS A 129 3.19 2.78 -21.25
C CYS A 129 2.74 3.98 -22.09
N PRO A 130 3.19 5.21 -21.77
CA PRO A 130 2.82 6.40 -22.52
C PRO A 130 3.51 6.49 -23.90
N ARG A 131 4.56 5.70 -24.14
CA ARG A 131 5.21 5.65 -25.46
C ARG A 131 4.30 4.96 -26.46
N ILE A 132 3.95 5.67 -27.53
CA ILE A 132 3.18 5.16 -28.67
C ILE A 132 3.81 3.87 -29.23
N ALA A 133 5.15 3.83 -29.35
CA ALA A 133 5.89 2.67 -29.85
C ALA A 133 5.75 1.40 -28.98
N CYS A 134 5.30 1.53 -27.73
CA CYS A 134 5.04 0.39 -26.85
C CYS A 134 3.63 -0.20 -27.04
N ASN A 135 2.79 0.35 -27.94
CA ASN A 135 1.45 -0.13 -28.28
C ASN A 135 0.57 -0.43 -27.04
N GLY A 136 0.64 0.44 -26.03
CA GLY A 136 -0.15 0.27 -24.80
C GLY A 136 0.27 -0.92 -23.93
N GLN A 137 1.55 -1.30 -23.94
CA GLN A 137 2.12 -2.28 -23.00
C GLN A 137 1.71 -1.95 -21.54
N LYS A 138 1.18 -2.93 -20.80
CA LYS A 138 0.89 -2.79 -19.37
C LYS A 138 2.18 -2.55 -18.58
N CYS A 139 2.10 -1.64 -17.62
CA CYS A 139 3.23 -1.27 -16.77
C CYS A 139 3.20 -1.96 -15.41
N ILE A 140 4.36 -1.99 -14.75
CA ILE A 140 4.58 -2.55 -13.42
C ILE A 140 4.79 -1.37 -12.46
N PRO A 141 4.31 -1.40 -11.21
CA PRO A 141 4.54 -0.32 -10.26
C PRO A 141 6.04 -0.19 -9.91
N TYR A 142 6.48 1.02 -9.61
CA TYR A 142 7.89 1.34 -9.41
C TYR A 142 8.08 2.47 -8.38
N GLY A 143 9.18 2.43 -7.63
CA GLY A 143 9.62 3.54 -6.77
C GLY A 143 11.10 3.87 -6.97
N MET A 144 11.50 5.14 -6.84
CA MET A 144 12.92 5.51 -7.05
C MET A 144 13.82 5.17 -5.86
N SER A 145 13.24 4.90 -4.69
CA SER A 145 13.95 4.78 -3.42
C SER A 145 13.20 3.83 -2.50
N THR A 146 13.92 3.18 -1.59
CA THR A 146 13.34 2.42 -0.48
C THR A 146 12.96 3.31 0.70
N LYS A 147 13.45 4.55 0.75
CA LYS A 147 13.15 5.53 1.80
C LYS A 147 11.86 6.28 1.49
N TYR A 148 10.99 6.38 2.48
CA TYR A 148 9.76 7.17 2.43
C TYR A 148 10.05 8.67 2.20
N GLY A 149 9.20 9.35 1.45
CA GLY A 149 9.24 10.79 1.18
C GLY A 149 10.17 11.21 0.04
N VAL A 150 10.80 10.25 -0.68
CA VAL A 150 11.78 10.55 -1.73
C VAL A 150 11.14 10.73 -3.11
N SER A 151 10.18 9.88 -3.45
CA SER A 151 9.53 9.91 -4.76
C SER A 151 8.12 9.36 -4.67
N PRO A 152 7.17 9.86 -5.48
CA PRO A 152 5.86 9.21 -5.61
C PRO A 152 5.97 7.84 -6.28
N CYS A 153 4.89 7.06 -6.26
CA CYS A 153 4.74 5.87 -7.08
C CYS A 153 4.85 6.24 -8.57
N LEU A 154 5.66 5.47 -9.28
CA LEU A 154 5.90 5.57 -10.70
C LEU A 154 5.50 4.25 -11.38
N ILE A 155 5.60 4.23 -12.70
CA ILE A 155 5.36 3.04 -13.51
C ILE A 155 6.60 2.69 -14.33
N TYR A 156 6.97 1.42 -14.33
CA TYR A 156 8.01 0.86 -15.17
C TYR A 156 7.39 0.14 -16.36
N CYS A 157 7.86 0.45 -17.57
CA CYS A 157 7.44 -0.26 -18.77
C CYS A 157 8.42 -1.40 -19.08
N PRO A 158 7.98 -2.67 -18.99
CA PRO A 158 8.87 -3.80 -19.27
C PRO A 158 9.23 -3.91 -20.75
N ARG A 159 8.53 -3.23 -21.67
CA ARG A 159 8.84 -3.28 -23.11
C ARG A 159 9.97 -2.33 -23.51
N CYS A 160 9.95 -1.08 -23.04
CA CYS A 160 10.98 -0.09 -23.36
C CYS A 160 12.04 0.10 -22.27
N LYS A 161 11.91 -0.58 -21.12
CA LYS A 161 12.87 -0.57 -20.00
C LYS A 161 13.09 0.82 -19.40
N ASP A 162 12.01 1.57 -19.27
CA ASP A 162 12.04 2.97 -18.87
C ASP A 162 10.91 3.26 -17.87
N VAL A 163 11.09 4.31 -17.07
CA VAL A 163 10.22 4.68 -15.95
C VAL A 163 9.46 5.97 -16.27
N TYR A 164 8.19 6.02 -15.92
CA TYR A 164 7.31 7.15 -16.17
C TYR A 164 6.50 7.51 -14.94
N ARG A 165 6.01 8.75 -14.89
CA ARG A 165 4.88 9.08 -14.02
C ARG A 165 3.64 8.35 -14.52
N SER A 166 2.80 7.92 -13.59
CA SER A 166 1.53 7.31 -13.95
C SER A 166 0.64 8.33 -14.66
N PRO A 167 -0.03 7.95 -15.76
CA PRO A 167 -1.13 8.74 -16.30
C PRO A 167 -2.30 8.88 -15.31
N ASN A 168 -2.43 7.97 -14.34
CA ASN A 168 -3.39 8.09 -13.25
C ASN A 168 -2.81 8.99 -12.13
N PRO A 169 -3.36 10.20 -11.91
CA PRO A 169 -2.85 11.13 -10.91
C PRO A 169 -3.02 10.61 -9.48
N GLU A 170 -4.05 9.81 -9.18
CA GLU A 170 -4.29 9.28 -7.83
C GLU A 170 -3.14 8.38 -7.38
N MET A 171 -2.62 7.53 -8.29
CA MET A 171 -1.47 6.67 -7.98
C MET A 171 -0.21 7.49 -7.65
N ASN A 172 -0.03 8.64 -8.30
CA ASN A 172 1.15 9.50 -8.07
C ASN A 172 1.10 10.23 -6.71
N ARG A 173 -0.01 10.16 -5.95
CA ARG A 173 -0.09 10.75 -4.60
C ARG A 173 0.59 9.89 -3.54
N TRP A 174 0.67 8.59 -3.80
CA TRP A 174 1.27 7.60 -2.89
C TRP A 174 2.78 7.55 -3.03
N ASP A 175 3.47 7.15 -1.96
CA ASP A 175 4.92 7.11 -1.93
C ASP A 175 5.48 5.84 -2.60
N GLY A 176 6.46 6.02 -3.48
CA GLY A 176 7.08 4.95 -4.24
C GLY A 176 7.89 3.97 -3.39
N CYS A 177 8.20 4.29 -2.12
CA CYS A 177 8.87 3.35 -1.22
C CYS A 177 8.11 2.03 -1.08
N ALA A 178 6.79 2.03 -1.28
CA ALA A 178 5.92 0.85 -1.28
C ALA A 178 6.36 -0.25 -2.27
N PHE A 179 7.10 0.12 -3.33
CA PHE A 179 7.64 -0.85 -4.29
C PHE A 179 9.17 -0.81 -4.36
N GLY A 180 9.75 0.38 -4.15
CA GLY A 180 11.19 0.59 -4.27
C GLY A 180 11.73 0.40 -5.70
N PRO A 181 13.06 0.53 -5.87
CA PRO A 181 13.69 0.58 -7.19
C PRO A 181 13.95 -0.79 -7.82
N TYR A 182 13.78 -1.87 -7.06
CA TYR A 182 14.17 -3.21 -7.48
C TYR A 182 12.98 -4.10 -7.85
N PHE A 183 11.81 -3.87 -7.23
CA PHE A 183 10.66 -4.76 -7.36
C PHE A 183 10.26 -5.01 -8.82
N ALA A 184 10.17 -3.97 -9.64
CA ALA A 184 9.76 -4.14 -11.04
C ALA A 184 10.68 -5.07 -11.84
N HIS A 185 11.98 -5.06 -11.55
CA HIS A 185 12.95 -5.94 -12.21
C HIS A 185 12.84 -7.39 -11.72
N VAL A 186 12.60 -7.57 -10.42
CA VAL A 186 12.37 -8.89 -9.82
C VAL A 186 11.06 -9.50 -10.34
N PHE A 187 9.98 -8.72 -10.34
CA PHE A 187 8.68 -9.08 -10.91
C PHE A 187 8.82 -9.52 -12.37
N GLU A 188 9.54 -8.74 -13.19
CA GLU A 188 9.76 -9.06 -14.60
C GLU A 188 10.56 -10.36 -14.79
N ARG A 189 11.60 -10.58 -13.97
CA ARG A 189 12.46 -11.77 -14.02
C ARG A 189 11.67 -13.02 -13.64
N ASP A 190 10.99 -12.98 -12.50
CA ASP A 190 10.35 -14.14 -11.88
C ASP A 190 9.08 -14.55 -12.65
N LEU A 191 8.35 -13.58 -13.21
CA LEU A 191 7.13 -13.81 -14.00
C LEU A 191 7.37 -13.74 -15.51
N SER A 192 8.63 -13.79 -15.97
CA SER A 192 9.00 -13.66 -17.38
C SER A 192 8.23 -14.61 -18.31
N HIS A 193 7.96 -15.84 -17.87
CA HIS A 193 7.21 -16.85 -18.60
C HIS A 193 5.70 -16.51 -18.76
N LEU A 194 5.13 -15.74 -17.82
CA LEU A 194 3.74 -15.31 -17.83
C LEU A 194 3.55 -14.01 -18.62
N LEU A 195 4.48 -13.05 -18.48
CA LEU A 195 4.31 -11.70 -19.03
C LEU A 195 4.42 -11.63 -20.56
N LYS A 196 5.18 -12.53 -21.20
CA LYS A 196 5.36 -12.63 -22.66
C LYS A 196 5.52 -11.26 -23.36
N ILE A 197 6.47 -10.47 -22.88
CA ILE A 197 6.64 -9.07 -23.29
C ILE A 197 7.12 -8.99 -24.76
N PRO A 198 6.39 -8.30 -25.66
CA PRO A 198 6.81 -8.12 -27.05
C PRO A 198 8.08 -7.27 -27.15
N LYS A 199 8.88 -7.49 -28.19
CA LYS A 199 10.03 -6.61 -28.48
C LYS A 199 9.57 -5.18 -28.73
N CYS A 200 10.32 -4.20 -28.25
CA CYS A 200 10.08 -2.81 -28.59
C CYS A 200 10.47 -2.57 -30.04
N GLU A 201 9.58 -1.98 -30.83
CA GLU A 201 9.92 -1.51 -32.17
C GLU A 201 10.50 -0.10 -32.09
N GLU A 202 11.52 0.18 -32.90
CA GLU A 202 12.07 1.53 -33.01
C GLU A 202 11.09 2.44 -33.75
N CYS A 203 10.84 3.62 -33.19
CA CYS A 203 10.02 4.64 -33.83
C CYS A 203 10.78 5.25 -35.02
N LYS A 204 10.42 4.87 -36.24
CA LYS A 204 11.02 5.40 -37.48
C LYS A 204 10.48 6.79 -37.78
N LEU A 205 11.22 7.82 -37.36
CA LEU A 205 10.89 9.21 -37.71
C LEU A 205 11.16 9.47 -39.19
N SER A 206 10.16 9.96 -39.91
CA SER A 206 10.29 10.34 -41.33
C SER A 206 9.60 11.68 -41.61
N ILE A 207 10.13 12.44 -42.58
CA ILE A 207 9.53 13.67 -43.11
C ILE A 207 9.36 13.48 -44.61
N LYS A 208 8.12 13.56 -45.11
CA LYS A 208 7.78 13.35 -46.53
C LYS A 208 8.36 12.04 -47.11
N GLY A 209 8.37 10.97 -46.30
CA GLY A 209 8.91 9.66 -46.70
C GLY A 209 10.43 9.50 -46.58
N PHE A 210 11.17 10.57 -46.29
CA PHE A 210 12.60 10.50 -46.03
C PHE A 210 12.86 10.21 -44.56
N LYS A 211 13.63 9.16 -44.28
CA LYS A 211 14.06 8.84 -42.91
C LYS A 211 14.95 9.96 -42.39
N LEU A 212 14.67 10.42 -41.18
CA LEU A 212 15.55 11.34 -40.48
C LEU A 212 16.82 10.60 -40.06
N ALA A 213 17.98 11.15 -40.42
CA ALA A 213 19.26 10.63 -39.94
C ALA A 213 19.41 10.88 -38.43
N ASP A 214 20.06 9.95 -37.73
CA ASP A 214 20.45 10.13 -36.34
C ASP A 214 21.45 11.28 -36.21
N SER A 215 20.94 12.44 -35.83
CA SER A 215 21.77 13.63 -35.65
C SER A 215 22.25 13.70 -34.20
N LYS A 216 23.54 13.42 -33.97
CA LYS A 216 24.24 13.71 -32.70
C LYS A 216 24.16 15.20 -32.29
N ARG A 217 23.72 16.09 -33.19
CA ARG A 217 23.60 17.54 -33.00
C ARG A 217 22.38 17.99 -32.20
N ARG A 218 21.36 17.15 -31.98
CA ARG A 218 20.10 17.55 -31.27
C ARG A 218 20.28 17.85 -29.77
N LEU A 219 21.40 17.48 -29.16
CA LEU A 219 21.62 17.58 -27.71
C LEU A 219 22.28 18.89 -27.23
N ARG A 220 22.57 19.86 -28.11
CA ARG A 220 23.00 21.19 -27.64
C ARG A 220 21.79 22.04 -27.29
N ARG A 221 21.22 21.82 -26.11
CA ARG A 221 20.47 22.87 -25.41
C ARG A 221 21.50 23.92 -24.95
N LYS A 222 21.37 25.14 -25.47
CA LYS A 222 22.05 26.32 -24.93
C LYS A 222 21.51 26.63 -23.55
#